data_AF-W4RSX3-F1
#
_entry.id   AF-W4RSX3-F1
#
_cell.length_a   1.000
_cell.length_b   1.000
_cell.length_c   1.000
_cell.angle_alpha   90.00
_cell.angle_beta   90.00
_cell.angle_gamma   90.00
#
_symmetry.space_group_name_H-M   'P 1'
#
loop_
_entity.id
_entity.type
_entity.pdbx_description
1 polymer ?
#
loop_
_entity_poly.entity_id
_entity_poly.type
_entity_poly.pdbx_seq_one_letter_code
_entity_poly.pdbx_strand_id
1 'polypeptide(L)'
;MLTEQPVEEQQIKNQLKNLKNTKLRRIFKHAVNGYSVKGPVSELQQLEKSNDIQLLSEVNTYKVESPAHLPTRYKSSESFIDNFELIGTDTVRGLLDEKGNRLTGKGVTIGVIDTGIDYDHPDLRRNFAGGHDLVDGDDDPMETKGAGFRSTLHGTHVAGVIAANGRMWGMAPEAKIVAYRALGPGGRGTTEQVIAAIDEAIKDKVDILNLSLGNDVNGPDLPISLALNKAVDAGIVAVTSSGNSGPNRWTVGSPGTASKAISVGASTPPMQVPYLNAPGLSKEIRLELLQGSDNWNITQSENLVFAGLGTKEEMKGVRDKLVLVERGKLTFTEKAKNAFEAGAIGVIIYNNTKGTFFGNLEESLPIPVAAISEEAGLMLKNSSIKIRCLSA
;
A
#
# COMPACT_ATOMS: atom_id res chain seq x y z
N MET A 1 15.11 2.03 -22.28
CA MET A 1 16.03 2.89 -23.04
C MET A 1 15.46 4.29 -23.04
N LEU A 2 16.21 5.28 -22.54
CA LEU A 2 15.84 6.70 -22.66
C LEU A 2 16.70 7.36 -23.74
N THR A 3 16.11 8.31 -24.45
CA THR A 3 16.70 9.02 -25.59
C THR A 3 16.61 10.53 -25.36
N GLU A 4 17.49 11.33 -25.99
CA GLU A 4 17.44 12.79 -25.79
C GLU A 4 16.14 13.37 -26.37
N GLN A 5 15.79 12.91 -27.57
CA GLN A 5 14.66 13.37 -28.36
C GLN A 5 13.65 12.23 -28.55
N PRO A 6 12.37 12.55 -28.84
CA PRO A 6 11.40 11.56 -29.25
C PRO A 6 11.92 10.77 -30.46
N VAL A 7 11.78 9.44 -30.42
CA VAL A 7 12.21 8.56 -31.51
C VAL A 7 10.99 7.95 -32.16
N GLU A 8 10.95 7.95 -33.50
CA GLU A 8 9.83 7.34 -34.23
C GLU A 8 9.91 5.82 -34.19
N GLU A 9 8.74 5.16 -34.18
CA GLU A 9 8.65 3.70 -34.15
C GLU A 9 9.45 3.04 -35.28
N GLN A 10 9.47 3.65 -36.47
CA GLN A 10 10.21 3.11 -37.61
C GLN A 10 11.73 3.16 -37.39
N GLN A 11 12.25 4.20 -36.73
CA GLN A 11 13.66 4.31 -36.38
C GLN A 11 14.04 3.22 -35.36
N ILE A 12 13.19 3.01 -34.36
CA ILE A 12 13.37 1.94 -33.36
C ILE A 12 13.37 0.57 -34.04
N LYS A 13 12.39 0.29 -34.92
CA LYS A 13 12.33 -0.97 -35.68
C LYS A 13 13.57 -1.19 -36.53
N ASN A 14 14.11 -0.14 -37.15
CA ASN A 14 15.34 -0.23 -37.93
C ASN A 14 16.55 -0.56 -37.05
N GLN A 15 16.69 0.06 -35.88
CA GLN A 15 17.74 -0.27 -34.91
C GLN A 15 17.65 -1.71 -34.41
N LEU A 16 16.43 -2.20 -34.16
CA LEU A 16 16.19 -3.56 -33.67
C LEU A 16 16.32 -4.64 -34.76
N LYS A 17 16.31 -4.27 -36.04
CA LYS A 17 16.29 -5.22 -37.18
C LYS A 17 17.46 -6.21 -37.16
N ASN A 18 18.61 -5.80 -36.64
CA ASN A 18 19.82 -6.63 -36.58
C ASN A 18 19.92 -7.47 -35.30
N LEU A 19 19.00 -7.30 -34.36
CA LEU A 19 18.99 -7.99 -33.07
C LEU A 19 17.92 -9.10 -33.08
N LYS A 20 18.36 -10.34 -33.29
CA LYS A 20 17.48 -11.48 -33.58
C LYS A 20 16.54 -11.82 -32.41
N ASN A 21 16.95 -11.56 -31.17
CA ASN A 21 16.21 -11.98 -29.98
C ASN A 21 15.69 -10.80 -29.15
N THR A 22 15.79 -9.59 -29.67
CA THR A 22 15.33 -8.38 -28.99
C THR A 22 14.01 -7.90 -29.57
N LYS A 23 13.01 -7.74 -28.70
CA LYS A 23 11.65 -7.31 -29.08
C LYS A 23 11.33 -5.98 -28.42
N LEU A 24 10.82 -5.04 -29.23
CA LEU A 24 10.16 -3.84 -28.75
C LEU A 24 8.92 -4.24 -27.93
N ARG A 25 8.73 -3.60 -26.78
CA ARG A 25 7.57 -3.80 -25.92
C ARG A 25 6.67 -2.59 -25.86
N ARG A 26 7.22 -1.41 -25.57
CA ARG A 26 6.46 -0.16 -25.46
C ARG A 26 7.30 1.05 -25.87
N ILE A 27 6.64 2.08 -26.40
CA ILE A 27 7.24 3.39 -26.71
C ILE A 27 6.57 4.41 -25.79
N PHE A 28 7.37 5.29 -25.18
CA PHE A 28 6.91 6.38 -24.32
C PHE A 28 7.07 7.70 -25.07
N LYS A 29 6.09 8.60 -24.97
CA LYS A 29 6.05 9.82 -25.79
C LYS A 29 5.99 11.12 -24.99
N HIS A 30 5.42 11.09 -23.79
CA HIS A 30 5.08 12.27 -23.00
C HIS A 30 5.86 12.32 -21.68
N ALA A 31 5.89 11.22 -20.93
CA ALA A 31 6.54 11.10 -19.64
C ALA A 31 8.07 11.02 -19.77
N VAL A 32 8.55 10.26 -20.74
CA VAL A 32 9.97 10.21 -21.11
C VAL A 32 10.09 9.97 -22.61
N ASN A 33 11.17 10.45 -23.21
CA ASN A 33 11.55 10.05 -24.55
C ASN A 33 12.25 8.70 -24.47
N GLY A 34 11.67 7.66 -25.06
CA GLY A 34 12.30 6.34 -25.07
C GLY A 34 11.36 5.18 -25.31
N TYR A 35 11.88 3.98 -25.08
CA TYR A 35 11.17 2.73 -25.32
C TYR A 35 11.70 1.58 -24.44
N SER A 36 10.85 0.58 -24.20
CA SER A 36 11.21 -0.66 -23.52
C SER A 36 11.41 -1.80 -24.52
N VAL A 37 12.41 -2.63 -24.24
CA VAL A 37 12.76 -3.81 -25.05
C VAL A 37 12.99 -5.00 -24.14
N LYS A 38 12.82 -6.20 -24.68
CA LYS A 38 13.18 -7.46 -24.03
C LYS A 38 14.06 -8.28 -24.95
N GLY A 39 15.22 -8.68 -24.48
CA GLY A 39 16.17 -9.51 -25.22
C GLY A 39 17.33 -9.96 -24.34
N PRO A 40 18.28 -10.72 -24.88
CA PRO A 40 19.51 -11.12 -24.18
C PRO A 40 20.34 -9.91 -23.77
N VAL A 41 20.98 -9.96 -22.60
CA VAL A 41 21.83 -8.87 -22.07
C VAL A 41 22.89 -8.42 -23.10
N SER A 42 23.47 -9.37 -23.83
CA SER A 42 24.48 -9.10 -24.86
C SER A 42 23.94 -8.29 -26.06
N GLU A 43 22.66 -8.43 -26.41
CA GLU A 43 22.01 -7.62 -27.46
C GLU A 43 21.60 -6.24 -26.90
N LEU A 44 21.14 -6.18 -25.64
CA LEU A 44 20.77 -4.92 -24.99
C LEU A 44 21.97 -3.98 -24.78
N GLN A 45 23.13 -4.52 -24.44
CA GLN A 45 24.39 -3.76 -24.33
C GLN A 45 24.89 -3.24 -25.68
N GLN A 46 24.48 -3.85 -26.81
CA GLN A 46 24.80 -3.30 -28.14
C GLN A 46 23.96 -2.05 -28.43
N LEU A 47 22.71 -2.02 -27.97
CA LEU A 47 21.84 -0.85 -28.12
C LEU A 47 22.33 0.34 -27.30
N GLU A 48 22.84 0.10 -26.10
CA GLU A 48 23.41 1.16 -25.24
C GLU A 48 24.57 1.91 -25.91
N LYS A 49 25.32 1.26 -26.80
CA LYS A 49 26.43 1.87 -27.53
C LYS A 49 25.99 2.76 -28.70
N SER A 50 24.69 2.84 -28.99
CA SER A 50 24.18 3.77 -30.00
C SER A 50 24.14 5.20 -29.45
N ASN A 51 24.53 6.17 -30.27
CA ASN A 51 24.66 7.57 -29.84
C ASN A 51 23.34 8.21 -29.37
N ASP A 52 22.19 7.60 -29.69
CA ASP A 52 20.87 8.15 -29.39
C ASP A 52 20.34 7.74 -28.00
N ILE A 53 21.01 6.78 -27.33
CA ILE A 53 20.58 6.22 -26.04
C ILE A 53 21.36 6.90 -24.91
N GLN A 54 20.65 7.69 -24.11
CA GLN A 54 21.24 8.36 -22.94
C GLN A 54 21.33 7.43 -21.73
N LEU A 55 20.33 6.57 -21.57
CA LEU A 55 20.22 5.71 -20.38
C LEU A 55 19.64 4.35 -20.74
N LEU A 56 20.42 3.31 -20.43
CA LEU A 56 19.93 1.95 -20.27
C LEU A 56 19.60 1.73 -18.79
N SER A 57 18.38 1.29 -18.51
CA SER A 57 17.92 1.00 -17.15
C SER A 57 17.08 -0.27 -17.16
N GLU A 58 17.28 -1.09 -16.12
CA GLU A 58 16.55 -2.35 -15.94
C GLU A 58 15.09 -2.09 -15.57
N VAL A 59 14.21 -2.98 -16.02
CA VAL A 59 12.80 -2.96 -15.64
C VAL A 59 12.66 -3.60 -14.26
N ASN A 60 12.38 -2.78 -13.26
CA ASN A 60 12.15 -3.19 -11.89
C ASN A 60 10.66 -3.51 -11.65
N THR A 61 10.39 -4.21 -10.54
CA THR A 61 9.03 -4.49 -10.06
C THR A 61 8.64 -3.49 -8.99
N TYR A 62 7.41 -2.99 -9.07
CA TYR A 62 6.75 -2.17 -8.06
C TYR A 62 5.67 -3.00 -7.39
N LYS A 63 5.42 -2.70 -6.12
CA LYS A 63 4.39 -3.35 -5.33
C LYS A 63 3.57 -2.32 -4.59
N VAL A 64 2.32 -2.66 -4.33
CA VAL A 64 1.56 -2.11 -3.20
C VAL A 64 1.72 -3.03 -2.01
N GLU A 65 1.65 -2.47 -0.81
CA GLU A 65 1.46 -3.30 0.37
C GLU A 65 0.00 -3.70 0.44
N SER A 66 -0.26 -5.01 0.43
CA SER A 66 -1.63 -5.53 0.45
C SER A 66 -2.33 -5.05 1.72
N PRO A 67 -3.42 -4.27 1.63
CA PRO A 67 -4.29 -4.04 2.76
C PRO A 67 -4.97 -5.38 3.00
N ALA A 68 -4.49 -6.14 3.98
CA ALA A 68 -5.24 -7.31 4.41
C ALA A 68 -6.62 -6.82 4.88
N HIS A 69 -7.65 -7.55 4.47
CA HIS A 69 -9.06 -7.20 4.63
C HIS A 69 -9.36 -6.38 5.89
N LEU A 70 -9.78 -5.13 5.70
CA LEU A 70 -10.30 -4.29 6.78
C LEU A 70 -11.43 -5.06 7.48
N PRO A 71 -11.36 -5.34 8.79
CA PRO A 71 -12.53 -5.77 9.52
C PRO A 71 -13.51 -4.60 9.55
N THR A 72 -14.77 -4.91 9.31
CA THR A 72 -15.87 -3.97 9.52
C THR A 72 -15.94 -3.65 11.01
N ARG A 73 -15.85 -2.35 11.34
CA ARG A 73 -16.06 -1.72 12.67
C ARG A 73 -14.82 -1.51 13.53
N TYR A 74 -14.03 -0.50 13.17
CA TYR A 74 -13.61 0.45 14.21
C TYR A 74 -14.87 1.21 14.67
N LYS A 75 -15.33 0.94 15.90
CA LYS A 75 -16.17 1.92 16.59
C LYS A 75 -15.22 2.99 17.12
N SER A 76 -15.36 4.22 16.64
CA SER A 76 -14.79 5.39 17.32
C SER A 76 -15.33 5.40 18.75
N SER A 77 -14.45 5.29 19.75
CA SER A 77 -14.80 5.74 21.11
C SER A 77 -14.99 7.26 21.08
N GLU A 78 -15.70 7.80 22.07
CA GLU A 78 -16.08 9.22 22.15
C GLU A 78 -14.88 10.18 22.35
N SER A 79 -13.65 9.67 22.46
CA SER A 79 -12.44 10.43 22.78
C SER A 79 -11.35 10.38 21.70
N PHE A 80 -11.71 10.06 20.45
CA PHE A 80 -10.76 10.09 19.33
C PHE A 80 -10.80 11.43 18.60
N ILE A 81 -9.63 12.01 18.32
CA ILE A 81 -9.48 12.97 17.23
C ILE A 81 -9.66 12.16 15.94
N ASP A 82 -10.71 12.44 15.19
CA ASP A 82 -10.94 11.81 13.88
C ASP A 82 -9.72 12.08 12.98
N ASN A 83 -9.33 11.12 12.12
CA ASN A 83 -8.30 11.34 11.11
C ASN A 83 -8.60 12.61 10.29
N PHE A 84 -9.88 12.87 10.03
CA PHE A 84 -10.35 14.08 9.36
C PHE A 84 -10.12 15.35 10.18
N GLU A 85 -10.24 15.29 11.50
CA GLU A 85 -9.94 16.41 12.39
C GLU A 85 -8.43 16.66 12.46
N LEU A 86 -7.62 15.59 12.57
CA LEU A 86 -6.16 15.68 12.66
C LEU A 86 -5.54 16.40 11.45
N ILE A 87 -6.02 16.08 10.24
CA ILE A 87 -5.52 16.70 9.00
C ILE A 87 -6.32 17.95 8.58
N GLY A 88 -7.30 18.36 9.40
CA GLY A 88 -8.11 19.56 9.17
C GLY A 88 -9.04 19.47 7.96
N THR A 89 -9.50 18.27 7.59
CA THR A 89 -10.39 18.04 6.44
C THR A 89 -11.67 18.87 6.54
N ASP A 90 -12.32 18.90 7.71
CA ASP A 90 -13.56 19.68 7.88
C ASP A 90 -13.32 21.18 7.75
N THR A 91 -12.17 21.66 8.25
CA THR A 91 -11.73 23.05 8.06
C THR A 91 -11.57 23.37 6.58
N VAL A 92 -10.85 22.54 5.82
CA VAL A 92 -10.60 22.75 4.39
C VAL A 92 -11.90 22.70 3.58
N ARG A 93 -12.80 21.74 3.85
CA ARG A 93 -14.12 21.66 3.20
C ARG A 93 -15.06 22.80 3.60
N GLY A 94 -14.78 23.45 4.72
CA GLY A 94 -15.44 24.67 5.18
C GLY A 94 -14.99 25.93 4.44
N LEU A 95 -13.82 25.91 3.78
CA LEU A 95 -13.32 27.04 3.01
C LEU A 95 -14.15 27.27 1.77
N LEU A 96 -14.21 28.55 1.36
CA LEU A 96 -14.89 29.01 0.16
C LEU A 96 -13.88 29.60 -0.82
N ASP A 97 -14.12 29.40 -2.11
CA ASP A 97 -13.42 30.14 -3.16
C ASP A 97 -13.89 31.61 -3.23
N GLU A 98 -13.27 32.40 -4.11
CA GLU A 98 -13.61 33.82 -4.33
C GLU A 98 -15.08 34.04 -4.77
N LYS A 99 -15.74 32.98 -5.26
CA LYS A 99 -17.13 33.01 -5.74
C LYS A 99 -18.11 32.47 -4.68
N GLY A 100 -17.63 32.11 -3.49
CA GLY A 100 -18.44 31.58 -2.40
C GLY A 100 -18.78 30.08 -2.53
N ASN A 101 -18.11 29.32 -3.41
CA ASN A 101 -18.29 27.87 -3.52
C ASN A 101 -17.39 27.12 -2.54
N ARG A 102 -17.88 26.01 -1.99
CA ARG A 102 -17.07 25.12 -1.15
C ARG A 102 -15.96 24.44 -1.95
N LEU A 103 -14.81 24.24 -1.32
CA LEU A 103 -13.69 23.52 -1.91
C LEU A 103 -13.90 22.00 -1.82
N THR A 104 -14.61 21.44 -2.80
CA THR A 104 -14.98 20.01 -2.84
C THR A 104 -14.19 19.19 -3.86
N GLY A 105 -13.32 19.83 -4.64
CA GLY A 105 -12.63 19.23 -5.78
C GLY A 105 -13.42 19.27 -7.09
N LYS A 106 -14.61 19.88 -7.10
CA LYS A 106 -15.42 20.03 -8.31
C LYS A 106 -14.63 20.72 -9.42
N GLY A 107 -14.56 20.08 -10.58
CA GLY A 107 -13.82 20.56 -11.75
C GLY A 107 -12.36 20.12 -11.81
N VAL A 108 -11.85 19.47 -10.76
CA VAL A 108 -10.51 18.88 -10.71
C VAL A 108 -10.60 17.41 -11.14
N THR A 109 -9.64 16.98 -11.96
CA THR A 109 -9.46 15.61 -12.42
C THR A 109 -8.19 15.04 -11.81
N ILE A 110 -8.32 13.92 -11.10
CA ILE A 110 -7.23 13.26 -10.39
C ILE A 110 -6.97 11.91 -11.04
N GLY A 111 -5.76 11.72 -11.56
CA GLY A 111 -5.26 10.43 -12.02
C GLY A 111 -4.79 9.57 -10.86
N VAL A 112 -5.21 8.30 -10.80
CA VAL A 112 -4.78 7.34 -9.78
C VAL A 112 -4.06 6.19 -10.48
N ILE A 113 -2.73 6.10 -10.30
CA ILE A 113 -1.91 4.99 -10.81
C ILE A 113 -1.77 3.93 -9.73
N ASP A 114 -2.47 2.80 -9.89
CA ASP A 114 -2.56 1.76 -8.85
C ASP A 114 -2.95 0.38 -9.41
N THR A 115 -3.58 -0.48 -8.59
CA THR A 115 -4.07 -1.83 -8.95
C THR A 115 -5.36 -1.86 -9.78
N GLY A 116 -5.96 -0.69 -10.01
CA GLY A 116 -7.28 -0.54 -10.61
C GLY A 116 -8.26 0.12 -9.63
N ILE A 117 -9.50 0.29 -10.05
CA ILE A 117 -10.58 0.85 -9.22
C ILE A 117 -11.84 0.02 -9.44
N ASP A 118 -12.49 -0.40 -8.35
CA ASP A 118 -13.87 -0.87 -8.39
C ASP A 118 -14.82 0.32 -8.62
N TYR A 119 -14.98 0.67 -9.89
CA TYR A 119 -15.83 1.78 -10.32
C TYR A 119 -17.34 1.49 -10.16
N ASP A 120 -17.73 0.25 -9.82
CA ASP A 120 -19.12 -0.09 -9.45
C ASP A 120 -19.42 0.23 -7.98
N HIS A 121 -18.38 0.49 -7.17
CA HIS A 121 -18.56 0.80 -5.75
C HIS A 121 -19.49 2.00 -5.55
N PRO A 122 -20.51 1.91 -4.67
CA PRO A 122 -21.57 2.92 -4.56
C PRO A 122 -21.07 4.33 -4.23
N ASP A 123 -19.93 4.41 -3.53
CA ASP A 123 -19.28 5.67 -3.16
C ASP A 123 -18.26 6.18 -4.19
N LEU A 124 -17.92 5.41 -5.24
CA LEU A 124 -16.93 5.84 -6.25
C LEU A 124 -17.53 6.02 -7.65
N ARG A 125 -18.57 5.27 -8.00
CA ARG A 125 -19.22 5.29 -9.32
C ARG A 125 -19.64 6.67 -9.83
N ARG A 126 -19.87 7.63 -8.93
CA ARG A 126 -20.26 9.01 -9.27
C ARG A 126 -19.08 9.87 -9.74
N ASN A 127 -17.88 9.54 -9.27
CA ASN A 127 -16.68 10.31 -9.48
C ASN A 127 -15.76 9.66 -10.52
N PHE A 128 -15.95 8.38 -10.83
CA PHE A 128 -15.21 7.69 -11.88
C PHE A 128 -15.45 8.34 -13.26
N ALA A 129 -14.36 8.67 -13.95
CA ALA A 129 -14.36 9.39 -15.22
C ALA A 129 -13.63 8.63 -16.35
N GLY A 130 -13.44 7.31 -16.20
CA GLY A 130 -12.74 6.46 -17.16
C GLY A 130 -11.32 6.13 -16.72
N GLY A 131 -10.52 5.59 -17.63
CA GLY A 131 -9.15 5.19 -17.34
C GLY A 131 -8.57 4.18 -18.33
N HIS A 132 -7.38 3.70 -18.01
CA HIS A 132 -6.62 2.77 -18.84
C HIS A 132 -6.08 1.59 -18.02
N ASP A 133 -6.08 0.40 -18.59
CA ASP A 133 -5.40 -0.79 -18.08
C ASP A 133 -4.08 -1.00 -18.82
N LEU A 134 -2.98 -0.66 -18.13
CA LEU A 134 -1.62 -0.80 -18.66
C LEU A 134 -1.07 -2.22 -18.45
N VAL A 135 -1.76 -3.04 -17.66
CA VAL A 135 -1.45 -4.44 -17.39
C VAL A 135 -1.94 -5.32 -18.53
N ASP A 136 -3.23 -5.24 -18.85
CA ASP A 136 -3.88 -6.06 -19.86
C ASP A 136 -3.93 -5.36 -21.24
N GLY A 137 -3.74 -4.03 -21.28
CA GLY A 137 -3.58 -3.25 -22.50
C GLY A 137 -4.90 -2.80 -23.13
N ASP A 138 -5.90 -2.50 -22.31
CA ASP A 138 -7.22 -2.00 -22.71
C ASP A 138 -7.65 -0.78 -21.87
N ASP A 139 -8.92 -0.39 -21.96
CA ASP A 139 -9.49 0.76 -21.25
C ASP A 139 -10.37 0.35 -20.05
N ASP A 140 -10.23 -0.88 -19.52
CA ASP A 140 -10.97 -1.35 -18.34
C ASP A 140 -10.06 -1.42 -17.10
N PRO A 141 -9.92 -0.32 -16.33
CA PRO A 141 -9.05 -0.26 -15.17
C PRO A 141 -9.66 -0.93 -13.92
N MET A 142 -10.62 -1.85 -14.07
CA MET A 142 -11.23 -2.58 -12.97
C MET A 142 -10.18 -3.33 -12.14
N GLU A 143 -10.36 -3.36 -10.82
CA GLU A 143 -9.54 -4.18 -9.93
C GLU A 143 -9.54 -5.65 -10.36
N THR A 144 -8.42 -6.33 -10.11
CA THR A 144 -8.33 -7.76 -10.37
C THR A 144 -9.30 -8.51 -9.44
N LYS A 145 -10.37 -9.06 -10.03
CA LYS A 145 -11.28 -9.98 -9.35
C LYS A 145 -10.62 -11.37 -9.27
N GLY A 146 -10.57 -11.97 -8.08
CA GLY A 146 -9.94 -13.27 -7.87
C GLY A 146 -10.04 -13.77 -6.44
N ALA A 147 -9.50 -14.96 -6.17
CA ALA A 147 -9.42 -15.52 -4.82
C ALA A 147 -8.00 -15.38 -4.25
N GLY A 148 -7.91 -15.09 -2.94
CA GLY A 148 -6.66 -15.04 -2.19
C GLY A 148 -5.71 -13.93 -2.67
N PHE A 149 -4.41 -14.21 -2.69
CA PHE A 149 -3.37 -13.21 -2.95
C PHE A 149 -3.42 -12.54 -4.34
N ARG A 150 -4.26 -13.02 -5.26
CA ARG A 150 -4.36 -12.47 -6.62
C ARG A 150 -5.35 -11.32 -6.74
N SER A 151 -6.34 -11.25 -5.86
CA SER A 151 -7.30 -10.13 -5.87
C SER A 151 -6.64 -8.84 -5.43
N THR A 152 -7.13 -7.73 -5.95
CA THR A 152 -6.64 -6.39 -5.59
C THR A 152 -7.79 -5.49 -5.16
N LEU A 153 -7.51 -4.56 -4.23
CA LEU A 153 -8.45 -3.54 -3.74
C LEU A 153 -7.72 -2.23 -3.36
N HIS A 154 -6.40 -2.17 -3.58
CA HIS A 154 -5.57 -1.09 -3.07
C HIS A 154 -5.93 0.23 -3.75
N GLY A 155 -6.04 0.23 -5.08
CA GLY A 155 -6.44 1.41 -5.84
C GLY A 155 -7.86 1.88 -5.53
N THR A 156 -8.79 0.96 -5.27
CA THR A 156 -10.14 1.29 -4.79
C THR A 156 -10.11 2.00 -3.43
N HIS A 157 -9.30 1.49 -2.50
CA HIS A 157 -9.13 2.12 -1.19
C HIS A 157 -8.52 3.53 -1.31
N VAL A 158 -7.46 3.67 -2.11
CA VAL A 158 -6.82 4.97 -2.40
C VAL A 158 -7.81 5.95 -3.02
N ALA A 159 -8.58 5.53 -4.03
CA ALA A 159 -9.61 6.36 -4.65
C ALA A 159 -10.70 6.77 -3.66
N GLY A 160 -11.05 5.89 -2.71
CA GLY A 160 -11.99 6.19 -1.63
C GLY A 160 -11.51 7.31 -0.71
N VAL A 161 -10.24 7.26 -0.28
CA VAL A 161 -9.62 8.32 0.54
C VAL A 161 -9.63 9.65 -0.19
N ILE A 162 -9.38 9.65 -1.50
CA ILE A 162 -9.34 10.86 -2.33
C ILE A 162 -10.74 11.42 -2.57
N ALA A 163 -11.66 10.62 -3.08
CA ALA A 163 -12.91 11.10 -3.66
C ALA A 163 -14.11 10.15 -3.45
N ALA A 164 -14.22 9.45 -2.32
CA ALA A 164 -15.50 8.82 -1.99
C ALA A 164 -16.61 9.87 -1.90
N ASN A 165 -17.79 9.56 -2.47
CA ASN A 165 -18.94 10.44 -2.59
C ASN A 165 -20.26 9.67 -2.40
N GLY A 166 -20.51 9.25 -1.17
CA GLY A 166 -21.72 8.54 -0.82
C GLY A 166 -21.87 8.37 0.69
N ARG A 167 -21.80 7.13 1.15
CA ARG A 167 -21.80 6.81 2.59
C ARG A 167 -20.52 7.28 3.27
N MET A 168 -19.39 7.19 2.56
CA MET A 168 -18.10 7.74 2.94
C MET A 168 -17.73 8.93 2.07
N TRP A 169 -16.97 9.86 2.64
CA TRP A 169 -16.57 11.12 1.99
C TRP A 169 -15.05 11.22 1.96
N GLY A 170 -14.45 11.10 0.78
CA GLY A 170 -13.02 11.31 0.55
C GLY A 170 -12.68 12.80 0.55
N MET A 171 -11.40 13.16 0.66
CA MET A 171 -10.95 14.55 0.84
C MET A 171 -11.60 15.54 -0.14
N ALA A 172 -11.66 15.17 -1.42
CA ALA A 172 -12.23 15.92 -2.53
C ALA A 172 -13.43 15.15 -3.14
N PRO A 173 -14.61 15.16 -2.49
CA PRO A 173 -15.73 14.28 -2.83
C PRO A 173 -16.41 14.63 -4.17
N GLU A 174 -16.12 15.76 -4.81
CA GLU A 174 -16.64 16.10 -6.15
C GLU A 174 -15.54 16.13 -7.23
N ALA A 175 -14.32 15.67 -6.91
CA ALA A 175 -13.29 15.48 -7.91
C ALA A 175 -13.60 14.29 -8.83
N LYS A 176 -13.16 14.39 -10.08
CA LYS A 176 -13.20 13.27 -11.03
C LYS A 176 -11.98 12.38 -10.83
N ILE A 177 -12.17 11.07 -10.90
CA ILE A 177 -11.08 10.09 -10.84
C ILE A 177 -10.90 9.45 -12.22
N VAL A 178 -9.69 9.53 -12.75
CA VAL A 178 -9.24 8.75 -13.91
C VAL A 178 -8.31 7.65 -13.40
N ALA A 179 -8.63 6.40 -13.68
CA ALA A 179 -7.88 5.26 -13.16
C ALA A 179 -6.82 4.80 -14.16
N TYR A 180 -5.59 4.58 -13.71
CA TYR A 180 -4.53 3.99 -14.52
C TYR A 180 -4.05 2.72 -13.82
N ARG A 181 -4.60 1.57 -14.24
CA ARG A 181 -4.22 0.27 -13.67
C ARG A 181 -2.83 -0.10 -14.19
N ALA A 182 -1.81 0.08 -13.35
CA ALA A 182 -0.41 -0.23 -13.66
C ALA A 182 0.12 -1.45 -12.88
N LEU A 183 -0.60 -1.87 -11.84
CA LEU A 183 -0.29 -3.02 -11.03
C LEU A 183 -1.35 -4.11 -11.26
N GLY A 184 -0.90 -5.30 -11.62
CA GLY A 184 -1.76 -6.44 -11.89
C GLY A 184 -2.03 -7.31 -10.65
N PRO A 185 -2.44 -8.58 -10.87
CA PRO A 185 -2.78 -9.51 -9.80
C PRO A 185 -1.69 -9.61 -8.72
N GLY A 186 -2.12 -9.55 -7.46
CA GLY A 186 -1.22 -9.53 -6.29
C GLY A 186 -0.48 -8.21 -6.08
N GLY A 187 -0.98 -7.13 -6.66
CA GLY A 187 -0.54 -5.77 -6.37
C GLY A 187 0.85 -5.46 -6.93
N ARG A 188 1.21 -6.04 -8.07
CA ARG A 188 2.55 -5.94 -8.67
C ARG A 188 2.51 -5.44 -10.10
N GLY A 189 3.47 -4.61 -10.45
CA GLY A 189 3.67 -4.14 -11.82
C GLY A 189 5.11 -3.79 -12.08
N THR A 190 5.40 -3.31 -13.27
CA THR A 190 6.76 -3.12 -13.77
C THR A 190 7.05 -1.64 -14.04
N THR A 191 8.34 -1.25 -14.06
CA THR A 191 8.75 0.10 -14.48
C THR A 191 8.07 0.51 -15.78
N GLU A 192 7.97 -0.41 -16.74
CA GLU A 192 7.32 -0.17 -18.03
C GLU A 192 5.84 0.20 -17.90
N GLN A 193 5.09 -0.51 -17.06
CA GLN A 193 3.66 -0.25 -16.87
C GLN A 193 3.42 1.06 -16.13
N VAL A 194 4.21 1.36 -15.10
CA VAL A 194 4.05 2.60 -14.33
C VAL A 194 4.46 3.82 -15.16
N ILE A 195 5.55 3.77 -15.93
CA ILE A 195 5.91 4.87 -16.85
C ILE A 195 4.82 5.08 -17.90
N ALA A 196 4.24 4.01 -18.45
CA ALA A 196 3.15 4.14 -19.41
C ALA A 196 1.89 4.76 -18.80
N ALA A 197 1.58 4.45 -17.54
CA ALA A 197 0.47 5.08 -16.83
C ALA A 197 0.72 6.59 -16.62
N ILE A 198 1.97 6.99 -16.32
CA ILE A 198 2.34 8.42 -16.27
C ILE A 198 2.22 9.05 -17.67
N ASP A 199 2.59 8.33 -18.74
CA ASP A 199 2.49 8.79 -20.13
C ASP A 199 1.05 9.11 -20.52
N GLU A 200 0.12 8.19 -20.23
CA GLU A 200 -1.33 8.39 -20.46
C GLU A 200 -1.89 9.50 -19.56
N ALA A 201 -1.47 9.60 -18.29
CA ALA A 201 -1.91 10.69 -17.41
C ALA A 201 -1.51 12.09 -17.92
N ILE A 202 -0.31 12.22 -18.49
CA ILE A 202 0.12 13.48 -19.13
C ILE A 202 -0.70 13.77 -20.39
N LYS A 203 -0.96 12.75 -21.20
CA LYS A 203 -1.77 12.86 -22.42
C LYS A 203 -3.21 13.27 -22.11
N ASP A 204 -3.79 12.72 -21.06
CA ASP A 204 -5.15 13.02 -20.59
C ASP A 204 -5.26 14.37 -19.88
N LYS A 205 -4.12 14.97 -19.52
CA LYS A 205 -4.01 16.28 -18.85
C LYS A 205 -4.78 16.31 -17.52
N VAL A 206 -4.62 15.28 -16.70
CA VAL A 206 -5.13 15.31 -15.33
C VAL A 206 -4.48 16.46 -14.54
N ASP A 207 -5.18 17.01 -13.56
CA ASP A 207 -4.67 18.12 -12.75
C ASP A 207 -3.72 17.63 -11.65
N ILE A 208 -4.02 16.46 -11.09
CA ILE A 208 -3.28 15.83 -9.99
C ILE A 208 -3.04 14.36 -10.35
N LEU A 209 -1.87 13.83 -10.02
CA LEU A 209 -1.51 12.43 -10.22
C LEU A 209 -1.07 11.81 -8.89
N ASN A 210 -1.78 10.77 -8.44
CA ASN A 210 -1.44 10.01 -7.25
C ASN A 210 -0.81 8.66 -7.60
N LEU A 211 0.32 8.34 -6.98
CA LEU A 211 1.02 7.06 -7.09
C LEU A 211 1.27 6.49 -5.68
N SER A 212 0.42 5.57 -5.24
CA SER A 212 0.55 4.90 -3.93
C SER A 212 1.25 3.55 -4.07
N LEU A 213 2.36 3.53 -4.80
CA LEU A 213 3.15 2.35 -5.11
C LEU A 213 4.63 2.66 -4.96
N GLY A 214 5.45 1.61 -4.81
CA GLY A 214 6.88 1.81 -4.73
C GLY A 214 7.72 0.55 -4.84
N ASN A 215 9.02 0.76 -4.81
CA ASN A 215 10.03 -0.25 -4.57
C ASN A 215 11.05 0.25 -3.54
N ASP A 216 11.98 -0.61 -3.15
CA ASP A 216 12.96 -0.29 -2.10
C ASP A 216 14.23 0.40 -2.65
N VAL A 217 14.16 0.89 -3.90
CA VAL A 217 15.30 1.50 -4.59
C VAL A 217 15.25 3.02 -4.42
N ASN A 218 16.26 3.57 -3.76
CA ASN A 218 16.45 5.01 -3.67
C ASN A 218 17.20 5.50 -4.92
N GLY A 219 16.48 6.13 -5.86
CA GLY A 219 17.07 6.58 -7.12
C GLY A 219 16.31 7.78 -7.73
N PRO A 220 16.79 9.03 -7.55
CA PRO A 220 16.14 10.22 -8.10
C PRO A 220 16.31 10.36 -9.63
N ASP A 221 17.28 9.66 -10.19
CA ASP A 221 17.69 9.61 -11.60
C ASP A 221 17.11 8.40 -12.35
N LEU A 222 16.34 7.54 -11.68
CA LEU A 222 15.67 6.42 -12.33
C LEU A 222 14.65 6.91 -13.36
N PRO A 223 14.41 6.15 -14.45
CA PRO A 223 13.43 6.51 -15.46
C PRO A 223 12.04 6.84 -14.91
N ILE A 224 11.62 6.19 -13.82
CA ILE A 224 10.33 6.47 -13.19
C ILE A 224 10.30 7.85 -12.49
N SER A 225 11.40 8.23 -11.83
CA SER A 225 11.54 9.49 -11.13
C SER A 225 11.62 10.65 -12.12
N LEU A 226 12.31 10.42 -13.24
CA LEU A 226 12.35 11.34 -14.38
C LEU A 226 10.98 11.48 -15.06
N ALA A 227 10.27 10.36 -15.27
CA ALA A 227 8.90 10.36 -15.79
C ALA A 227 7.95 11.18 -14.92
N LEU A 228 8.01 10.98 -13.60
CA LEU A 228 7.16 11.71 -12.67
C LEU A 228 7.52 13.20 -12.60
N ASN A 229 8.81 13.53 -12.61
CA ASN A 229 9.27 14.92 -12.75
C ASN A 229 8.76 15.57 -14.04
N LYS A 230 8.66 14.82 -15.14
CA LYS A 230 8.12 15.32 -16.41
C LYS A 230 6.62 15.59 -16.35
N ALA A 231 5.85 14.79 -15.61
CA ALA A 231 4.45 15.09 -15.33
C ALA A 231 4.30 16.43 -14.60
N VAL A 232 5.17 16.68 -13.60
CA VAL A 232 5.19 17.98 -12.91
C VAL A 232 5.54 19.13 -13.85
N ASP A 233 6.53 18.95 -14.73
CA ASP A 233 6.88 19.94 -15.74
C ASP A 233 5.76 20.21 -16.76
N ALA A 234 4.84 19.24 -16.95
CA ALA A 234 3.65 19.40 -17.78
C ALA A 234 2.50 20.12 -17.05
N GLY A 235 2.70 20.55 -15.80
CA GLY A 235 1.71 21.27 -15.00
C GLY A 235 0.85 20.39 -14.10
N ILE A 236 1.18 19.10 -13.95
CA ILE A 236 0.42 18.15 -13.13
C ILE A 236 1.00 18.10 -11.72
N VAL A 237 0.18 18.24 -10.69
CA VAL A 237 0.64 18.04 -9.31
C VAL A 237 0.83 16.55 -9.05
N ALA A 238 2.07 16.10 -8.90
CA ALA A 238 2.38 14.70 -8.61
C ALA A 238 2.54 14.44 -7.11
N VAL A 239 1.84 13.42 -6.61
CA VAL A 239 1.89 12.96 -5.21
C VAL A 239 2.25 11.47 -5.18
N THR A 240 3.25 11.11 -4.38
CA THR A 240 3.75 9.73 -4.26
C THR A 240 4.01 9.36 -2.82
N SER A 241 3.89 8.08 -2.48
CA SER A 241 4.29 7.58 -1.15
C SER A 241 5.82 7.53 -1.01
N SER A 242 6.34 7.82 0.19
CA SER A 242 7.76 7.63 0.54
C SER A 242 8.16 6.15 0.62
N GLY A 243 7.19 5.25 0.78
CA GLY A 243 7.40 3.81 0.99
C GLY A 243 7.46 3.41 2.47
N ASN A 244 7.33 2.11 2.72
CA ASN A 244 7.18 1.53 4.07
C ASN A 244 8.42 0.71 4.51
N SER A 245 9.55 0.93 3.84
CA SER A 245 10.79 0.15 4.02
C SER A 245 11.73 0.74 5.09
N GLY A 246 11.20 1.64 5.91
CA GLY A 246 11.87 2.21 7.06
C GLY A 246 12.23 1.18 8.15
N PRO A 247 12.87 1.58 9.25
CA PRO A 247 13.21 2.96 9.63
C PRO A 247 14.67 3.34 9.34
N ASN A 248 15.43 2.51 8.62
CA ASN A 248 16.84 2.79 8.34
C ASN A 248 17.02 4.05 7.49
N ARG A 249 18.22 4.63 7.49
CA ARG A 249 18.57 5.74 6.59
C ARG A 249 18.42 5.30 5.13
N TRP A 250 18.04 6.23 4.25
CA TRP A 250 17.93 6.02 2.80
C TRP A 250 16.88 4.98 2.37
N THR A 251 15.79 4.89 3.13
CA THR A 251 14.69 3.94 2.87
C THR A 251 13.53 4.52 2.07
N VAL A 252 13.61 5.79 1.65
CA VAL A 252 12.67 6.36 0.68
C VAL A 252 12.86 5.65 -0.66
N GLY A 253 11.77 5.07 -1.16
CA GLY A 253 11.72 4.32 -2.40
C GLY A 253 11.37 5.16 -3.61
N SER A 254 11.45 4.56 -4.81
CA SER A 254 11.00 5.19 -6.05
C SER A 254 9.54 4.83 -6.32
N PRO A 255 8.69 5.76 -6.83
CA PRO A 255 9.03 7.10 -7.31
C PRO A 255 9.05 8.21 -6.23
N GLY A 256 8.96 7.86 -4.95
CA GLY A 256 9.08 8.80 -3.81
C GLY A 256 10.36 9.64 -3.75
N THR A 257 11.39 9.27 -4.52
CA THR A 257 12.65 10.00 -4.71
C THR A 257 12.62 11.05 -5.82
N ALA A 258 11.53 11.18 -6.58
CA ALA A 258 11.40 12.19 -7.63
C ALA A 258 11.47 13.61 -7.05
N SER A 259 12.42 14.41 -7.55
CA SER A 259 12.76 15.71 -6.95
C SER A 259 11.69 16.80 -7.08
N LYS A 260 10.74 16.67 -8.01
CA LYS A 260 9.66 17.63 -8.24
C LYS A 260 8.31 17.18 -7.69
N ALA A 261 8.18 15.92 -7.29
CA ALA A 261 6.93 15.36 -6.76
C ALA A 261 6.82 15.56 -5.25
N ILE A 262 5.59 15.56 -4.74
CA ILE A 262 5.31 15.58 -3.31
C ILE A 262 5.43 14.14 -2.78
N SER A 263 6.44 13.89 -1.97
CA SER A 263 6.65 12.59 -1.32
C SER A 263 6.04 12.59 0.08
N VAL A 264 5.13 11.64 0.33
CA VAL A 264 4.28 11.61 1.53
C VAL A 264 4.70 10.46 2.46
N GLY A 265 5.09 10.82 3.69
CA GLY A 265 5.29 9.88 4.78
C GLY A 265 4.01 9.68 5.60
N ALA A 266 3.82 8.48 6.15
CA ALA A 266 2.68 8.17 7.00
C ALA A 266 2.96 8.54 8.47
N SER A 267 1.93 9.05 9.15
CA SER A 267 1.90 9.19 10.60
C SER A 267 0.64 8.51 11.14
N THR A 268 0.74 8.01 12.37
CA THR A 268 -0.40 7.46 13.10
C THR A 268 -0.93 8.54 14.04
N PRO A 269 -2.26 8.80 14.11
CA PRO A 269 -2.81 9.65 15.15
C PRO A 269 -2.46 9.08 16.54
N PRO A 270 -2.58 9.87 17.62
CA PRO A 270 -2.54 9.32 18.97
C PRO A 270 -3.58 8.19 19.09
N MET A 271 -3.11 6.97 19.28
CA MET A 271 -3.96 5.80 19.48
C MET A 271 -3.96 5.41 20.95
N GLN A 272 -5.14 5.09 21.50
CA GLN A 272 -5.23 4.30 22.71
C GLN A 272 -4.81 2.87 22.36
N VAL A 273 -3.65 2.47 22.86
CA VAL A 273 -3.11 1.14 22.65
C VAL A 273 -3.25 0.37 23.96
N PRO A 274 -3.91 -0.81 23.97
CA PRO A 274 -4.00 -1.59 25.20
C PRO A 274 -2.61 -2.01 25.63
N TYR A 275 -2.41 -2.10 26.94
CA TYR A 275 -1.19 -2.60 27.52
C TYR A 275 -1.48 -3.76 28.46
N LEU A 276 -0.53 -4.66 28.50
CA LEU A 276 -0.53 -5.81 29.36
C LEU A 276 0.30 -5.47 30.60
N ASN A 277 -0.33 -5.62 31.76
CA ASN A 277 0.30 -5.57 33.06
C ASN A 277 0.19 -6.94 33.74
N ALA A 278 1.25 -7.35 34.41
CA ALA A 278 1.39 -8.68 34.97
C ALA A 278 2.34 -8.62 36.18
N PRO A 279 1.99 -9.23 37.33
CA PRO A 279 2.89 -9.34 38.47
C PRO A 279 4.28 -9.86 38.08
N GLY A 280 5.33 -9.11 38.42
CA GLY A 280 6.71 -9.42 38.08
C GLY A 280 7.24 -8.73 36.81
N LEU A 281 6.39 -8.02 36.06
CA LEU A 281 6.85 -7.11 35.01
C LEU A 281 7.32 -5.79 35.61
N SER A 282 8.51 -5.33 35.21
CA SER A 282 9.05 -4.02 35.60
C SER A 282 8.50 -2.86 34.78
N LYS A 283 7.87 -3.16 33.64
CA LYS A 283 7.24 -2.20 32.72
C LYS A 283 6.00 -2.82 32.07
N GLU A 284 5.04 -1.96 31.74
CA GLU A 284 3.87 -2.33 30.94
C GLU A 284 4.29 -2.76 29.53
N ILE A 285 3.66 -3.81 29.03
CA ILE A 285 3.90 -4.31 27.66
C ILE A 285 2.82 -3.75 26.75
N ARG A 286 3.21 -2.84 25.86
CA ARG A 286 2.33 -2.31 24.80
C ARG A 286 1.92 -3.43 23.85
N LEU A 287 0.64 -3.52 23.52
CA LEU A 287 0.06 -4.50 22.60
C LEU A 287 -0.19 -3.87 21.23
N GLU A 288 0.52 -4.29 20.19
CA GLU A 288 0.25 -3.82 18.82
C GLU A 288 -0.90 -4.63 18.22
N LEU A 289 -2.09 -4.05 18.10
CA LEU A 289 -3.26 -4.77 17.57
C LEU A 289 -3.08 -5.10 16.08
N LEU A 290 -3.38 -6.34 15.69
CA LEU A 290 -3.32 -6.75 14.29
C LEU A 290 -4.60 -6.35 13.56
N GLN A 291 -4.47 -5.74 12.38
CA GLN A 291 -5.64 -5.47 11.54
C GLN A 291 -6.28 -6.78 11.08
N GLY A 292 -7.60 -6.80 10.93
CA GLY A 292 -8.37 -8.01 10.61
C GLY A 292 -8.85 -8.78 11.84
N SER A 293 -8.31 -8.50 13.03
CA SER A 293 -8.77 -9.11 14.29
C SER A 293 -9.96 -8.36 14.91
N ASP A 294 -10.63 -9.00 15.88
CA ASP A 294 -11.70 -8.36 16.66
C ASP A 294 -11.13 -7.32 17.66
N ASN A 295 -12.00 -6.46 18.17
CA ASN A 295 -11.62 -5.43 19.15
C ASN A 295 -11.04 -6.06 20.42
N TRP A 296 -9.97 -5.46 20.92
CA TRP A 296 -9.34 -5.90 22.16
C TRP A 296 -10.18 -5.48 23.38
N ASN A 297 -11.10 -6.35 23.78
CA ASN A 297 -11.98 -6.13 24.94
C ASN A 297 -11.60 -6.96 26.17
N ILE A 298 -10.46 -7.67 26.12
CA ILE A 298 -9.97 -8.47 27.23
C ILE A 298 -9.39 -7.50 28.27
N THR A 299 -10.01 -7.40 29.43
CA THR A 299 -9.56 -6.55 30.55
C THR A 299 -8.81 -7.31 31.64
N GLN A 300 -9.04 -8.61 31.73
CA GLN A 300 -8.34 -9.49 32.66
C GLN A 300 -8.36 -10.91 32.13
N SER A 301 -7.28 -11.64 32.36
CA SER A 301 -7.21 -13.07 32.12
C SER A 301 -6.31 -13.72 33.16
N GLU A 302 -6.83 -14.72 33.85
CA GLU A 302 -6.02 -15.49 34.81
C GLU A 302 -5.24 -16.64 34.14
N ASN A 303 -5.46 -16.88 32.85
CA ASN A 303 -4.98 -18.07 32.14
C ASN A 303 -4.31 -17.70 30.81
N LEU A 304 -3.09 -17.16 30.88
CA LEU A 304 -2.21 -17.12 29.70
C LEU A 304 -1.60 -18.51 29.48
N VAL A 305 -1.71 -19.05 28.27
CA VAL A 305 -1.07 -20.31 27.90
C VAL A 305 -0.15 -20.10 26.71
N PHE A 306 1.10 -20.56 26.83
CA PHE A 306 2.01 -20.62 25.70
C PHE A 306 1.67 -21.83 24.82
N ALA A 307 1.36 -21.58 23.55
CA ALA A 307 0.98 -22.60 22.56
C ALA A 307 1.99 -22.68 21.40
N GLY A 308 3.29 -22.56 21.70
CA GLY A 308 4.35 -22.81 20.71
C GLY A 308 4.24 -21.92 19.47
N LEU A 309 4.20 -22.54 18.29
CA LEU A 309 4.01 -21.84 17.02
C LEU A 309 2.53 -21.65 16.66
N GLY A 310 1.59 -22.14 17.47
CA GLY A 310 0.15 -22.02 17.24
C GLY A 310 -0.40 -22.97 16.17
N THR A 311 0.19 -24.16 16.06
CA THR A 311 -0.39 -25.27 15.28
C THR A 311 -1.68 -25.78 15.93
N LYS A 312 -2.52 -26.50 15.17
CA LYS A 312 -3.77 -27.08 15.71
C LYS A 312 -3.54 -27.99 16.91
N GLU A 313 -2.45 -28.76 16.89
CA GLU A 313 -2.03 -29.63 17.98
C GLU A 313 -1.64 -28.87 19.25
N GLU A 314 -0.88 -27.77 19.10
CA GLU A 314 -0.47 -26.92 20.22
C GLU A 314 -1.63 -26.12 20.82
N MET A 315 -2.71 -25.92 20.05
CA MET A 315 -3.93 -25.23 20.48
C MET A 315 -4.90 -26.14 21.25
N LYS A 316 -4.57 -27.41 21.50
CA LYS A 316 -5.42 -28.30 22.32
C LYS A 316 -5.47 -27.80 23.77
N GLY A 317 -6.67 -27.58 24.30
CA GLY A 317 -6.89 -27.19 25.71
C GLY A 317 -6.73 -25.70 26.01
N VAL A 318 -6.76 -24.84 24.99
CA VAL A 318 -6.72 -23.37 25.13
C VAL A 318 -8.10 -22.71 25.25
N ARG A 319 -9.18 -23.51 25.30
CA ARG A 319 -10.55 -23.02 25.43
C ARG A 319 -10.68 -22.08 26.64
N ASP A 320 -11.28 -20.92 26.40
CA ASP A 320 -11.50 -19.85 27.38
C ASP A 320 -10.20 -19.21 27.93
N LYS A 321 -9.07 -19.37 27.22
CA LYS A 321 -7.74 -18.87 27.62
C LYS A 321 -7.18 -17.85 26.64
N LEU A 322 -6.32 -16.98 27.16
CA LEU A 322 -5.51 -16.08 26.34
C LEU A 322 -4.28 -16.86 25.89
N VAL A 323 -3.97 -16.84 24.59
CA VAL A 323 -2.90 -17.68 24.06
C VAL A 323 -1.70 -16.82 23.66
N LEU A 324 -0.51 -17.20 24.13
CA LEU A 324 0.76 -16.66 23.68
C LEU A 324 1.36 -17.60 22.64
N VAL A 325 1.70 -17.08 21.46
CA VAL A 325 2.36 -17.82 20.39
C VAL A 325 3.59 -17.08 19.87
N GLU A 326 4.55 -17.84 19.36
CA GLU A 326 5.76 -17.29 18.73
C GLU A 326 5.52 -17.04 17.24
N ARG A 327 6.02 -15.92 16.71
CA ARG A 327 6.06 -15.65 15.27
C ARG A 327 6.97 -16.67 14.57
N GLY A 328 6.56 -17.16 13.40
CA GLY A 328 7.38 -18.13 12.68
C GLY A 328 6.67 -18.75 11.50
N LYS A 329 6.76 -20.08 11.38
CA LYS A 329 6.35 -20.87 10.22
C LYS A 329 4.91 -20.63 9.71
N LEU A 330 3.94 -20.43 10.61
CA LEU A 330 2.54 -20.19 10.28
C LEU A 330 2.28 -18.69 10.06
N THR A 331 1.34 -18.35 9.19
CA THR A 331 0.84 -16.97 9.04
C THR A 331 0.13 -16.52 10.32
N PHE A 332 -0.03 -15.20 10.49
CA PHE A 332 -0.79 -14.66 11.62
C PHE A 332 -2.25 -15.12 11.58
N THR A 333 -2.83 -15.19 10.38
CA THR A 333 -4.18 -15.70 10.12
C THR A 333 -4.34 -17.14 10.58
N GLU A 334 -3.40 -18.02 10.21
CA GLU A 334 -3.47 -19.45 10.59
C GLU A 334 -3.41 -19.61 12.12
N LYS A 335 -2.53 -18.87 12.79
CA LYS A 335 -2.43 -18.87 14.27
C LYS A 335 -3.74 -18.42 14.91
N ALA A 336 -4.28 -17.29 14.44
CA ALA A 336 -5.53 -16.72 14.96
C ALA A 336 -6.72 -17.65 14.71
N LYS A 337 -6.81 -18.25 13.53
CA LYS A 337 -7.85 -19.21 13.16
C LYS A 337 -7.80 -20.47 14.00
N ASN A 338 -6.62 -21.05 14.19
CA ASN A 338 -6.44 -22.23 15.04
C ASN A 338 -6.85 -21.96 16.49
N ALA A 339 -6.49 -20.78 17.02
CA ALA A 339 -6.88 -20.36 18.37
C ALA A 339 -8.40 -20.14 18.49
N PHE A 340 -9.00 -19.46 17.50
CA PHE A 340 -10.45 -19.24 17.45
C PHE A 340 -11.23 -20.56 17.37
N GLU A 341 -10.83 -21.48 16.48
CA GLU A 341 -11.43 -22.81 16.35
C GLU A 341 -11.29 -23.63 17.65
N ALA A 342 -10.21 -23.43 18.42
CA ALA A 342 -9.99 -24.07 19.71
C ALA A 342 -10.69 -23.37 20.90
N GLY A 343 -11.40 -22.25 20.65
CA GLY A 343 -12.17 -21.51 21.63
C GLY A 343 -11.33 -20.60 22.54
N ALA A 344 -10.15 -20.16 22.10
CA ALA A 344 -9.39 -19.14 22.82
C ALA A 344 -10.14 -17.81 22.87
N ILE A 345 -9.92 -17.02 23.92
CA ILE A 345 -10.51 -15.68 24.05
C ILE A 345 -9.70 -14.58 23.34
N GLY A 346 -8.45 -14.86 22.98
CA GLY A 346 -7.56 -13.94 22.29
C GLY A 346 -6.18 -14.54 22.03
N VAL A 347 -5.40 -13.86 21.19
CA VAL A 347 -4.04 -14.30 20.81
C VAL A 347 -3.04 -13.15 20.97
N ILE A 348 -1.91 -13.44 21.60
CA ILE A 348 -0.72 -12.58 21.66
C ILE A 348 0.38 -13.27 20.88
N ILE A 349 0.93 -12.61 19.86
CA ILE A 349 2.00 -13.10 19.01
C ILE A 349 3.28 -12.34 19.37
N TYR A 350 4.30 -13.01 19.91
CA TYR A 350 5.59 -12.36 20.13
C TYR A 350 6.52 -12.55 18.94
N ASN A 351 7.33 -11.53 18.67
CA ASN A 351 8.28 -11.55 17.57
C ASN A 351 9.38 -12.60 17.80
N ASN A 352 9.91 -13.18 16.73
CA ASN A 352 11.05 -14.11 16.77
C ASN A 352 12.38 -13.42 16.39
N THR A 353 12.37 -12.10 16.32
CA THR A 353 13.52 -11.24 16.13
C THR A 353 13.40 -10.03 17.06
N LYS A 354 14.51 -9.33 17.29
CA LYS A 354 14.53 -8.14 18.16
C LYS A 354 13.53 -7.07 17.67
N GLY A 355 12.83 -6.47 18.63
CA GLY A 355 11.85 -5.40 18.39
C GLY A 355 10.41 -5.89 18.28
N THR A 356 9.47 -4.95 18.24
CA THR A 356 8.05 -5.20 17.96
C THR A 356 7.81 -5.31 16.45
N PHE A 357 6.61 -5.71 16.05
CA PHE A 357 6.19 -5.73 14.65
C PHE A 357 4.72 -5.32 14.53
N PHE A 358 4.34 -4.82 13.36
CA PHE A 358 2.95 -4.66 12.95
C PHE A 358 2.59 -5.79 11.98
N GLY A 359 1.34 -6.21 12.00
CA GLY A 359 0.87 -7.30 11.15
C GLY A 359 -0.62 -7.22 10.90
N ASN A 360 -1.05 -7.87 9.82
CA ASN A 360 -2.45 -7.93 9.43
C ASN A 360 -2.85 -9.40 9.24
N LEU A 361 -4.13 -9.71 9.48
CA LEU A 361 -4.73 -11.00 9.17
C LEU A 361 -5.26 -10.97 7.72
N GLU A 362 -5.01 -12.04 6.98
CA GLU A 362 -5.41 -12.18 5.58
C GLU A 362 -6.94 -12.23 5.41
N GLU A 363 -7.67 -12.66 6.44
CA GLU A 363 -9.13 -12.64 6.53
C GLU A 363 -9.56 -12.04 7.88
N SER A 364 -10.77 -11.48 7.94
CA SER A 364 -11.32 -10.98 9.20
C SER A 364 -11.71 -12.15 10.10
N LEU A 365 -11.20 -12.15 11.34
CA LEU A 365 -11.47 -13.20 12.31
C LEU A 365 -12.09 -12.60 13.59
N PRO A 366 -13.16 -13.21 14.14
CA PRO A 366 -13.84 -12.73 15.34
C PRO A 366 -13.10 -13.16 16.62
N ILE A 367 -11.80 -12.88 16.68
CA ILE A 367 -10.93 -13.08 17.84
C ILE A 367 -9.94 -11.90 17.94
N PRO A 368 -9.71 -11.31 19.12
CA PRO A 368 -8.73 -10.24 19.26
C PRO A 368 -7.30 -10.79 19.16
N VAL A 369 -6.45 -10.11 18.39
CA VAL A 369 -5.05 -10.50 18.16
C VAL A 369 -4.12 -9.31 18.35
N ALA A 370 -3.07 -9.50 19.15
CA ALA A 370 -2.04 -8.49 19.41
C ALA A 370 -0.63 -9.03 19.17
N ALA A 371 0.31 -8.14 18.83
CA ALA A 371 1.73 -8.40 18.71
C ALA A 371 2.52 -7.73 19.83
N ILE A 372 3.61 -8.40 20.25
CA ILE A 372 4.57 -7.88 21.23
C ILE A 372 6.02 -8.19 20.79
N SER A 373 6.99 -7.57 21.45
CA SER A 373 8.41 -7.83 21.18
C SER A 373 8.83 -9.23 21.61
N GLU A 374 9.95 -9.71 21.05
CA GLU A 374 10.60 -10.96 21.47
C GLU A 374 10.86 -11.00 22.98
N GLU A 375 11.45 -9.94 23.53
CA GLU A 375 11.76 -9.80 24.96
C GLU A 375 10.49 -9.95 25.82
N ALA A 376 9.43 -9.22 25.48
CA ALA A 376 8.16 -9.28 26.19
C ALA A 376 7.53 -10.69 26.12
N GLY A 377 7.60 -11.34 24.96
CA GLY A 377 7.12 -12.71 24.78
C GLY A 377 7.86 -13.73 25.63
N LEU A 378 9.18 -13.65 25.66
CA LEU A 378 10.02 -14.55 26.48
C LEU A 378 9.75 -14.35 27.99
N MET A 379 9.50 -13.11 28.42
CA MET A 379 9.08 -12.84 29.80
C MET A 379 7.73 -13.49 30.12
N LEU A 380 6.74 -13.38 29.23
CA LEU A 380 5.41 -13.95 29.44
C LEU A 380 5.39 -15.47 29.36
N LYS A 381 6.23 -16.07 28.52
CA LYS A 381 6.35 -17.53 28.37
C LYS A 381 6.77 -18.25 29.66
N ASN A 382 7.63 -17.62 30.45
CA ASN A 382 8.24 -18.25 31.63
C ASN A 382 7.42 -18.12 32.91
N SER A 383 6.20 -17.61 32.81
CA SER A 383 5.54 -17.05 33.99
C SER A 383 4.09 -17.51 34.11
N SER A 384 3.74 -18.14 35.24
CA SER A 384 2.34 -18.41 35.63
C SER A 384 1.68 -17.11 36.12
N ILE A 385 1.54 -16.12 35.23
CA ILE A 385 1.13 -14.77 35.63
C ILE A 385 -0.34 -14.53 35.30
N LYS A 386 -1.07 -13.99 36.30
CA LYS A 386 -2.37 -13.35 36.11
C LYS A 386 -2.19 -12.05 35.33
N ILE A 387 -2.81 -11.96 34.16
CA ILE A 387 -2.71 -10.77 33.31
C ILE A 387 -3.87 -9.83 33.61
N ARG A 388 -3.53 -8.56 33.83
CA ARG A 388 -4.48 -7.45 33.73
C ARG A 388 -4.20 -6.71 32.44
N CYS A 389 -5.20 -6.62 31.59
CA CYS A 389 -5.16 -5.80 30.40
C CYS A 389 -5.95 -4.53 30.71
N LEU A 390 -5.28 -3.40 30.78
CA LEU A 390 -5.98 -2.15 31.04
C LEU A 390 -6.16 -1.43 29.70
N SER A 391 -7.40 -1.06 29.39
CA SER A 391 -7.67 -0.05 28.38
C SER A 391 -7.36 1.31 29.02
N ALA A 392 -6.32 2.00 28.53
CA ALA A 392 -6.15 3.43 28.81
C ALA A 392 -7.04 4.25 27.88
#